data_AF-A0A6P0N8F4-F1
#
_entry.id   AF-A0A6P0N8F4-F1
#
_cell.length_a   1.000
_cell.length_b   1.000
_cell.length_c   1.000
_cell.angle_alpha   90.00
_cell.angle_beta   90.00
_cell.angle_gamma   90.00
#
_symmetry.space_group_name_H-M   'P 1'
#
loop_
_entity.id
_entity.type
_entity.pdbx_description
1 polymer ?
#
loop_
_entity_poly.entity_id
_entity_poly.type
_entity_poly.pdbx_seq_one_letter_code
_entity_poly.pdbx_strand_id
1 'polypeptide(L)'
;MNEARNIEAILNAWFDYIDLDDYSSARVEAANQKIVKQRGVTLREDQVLIEEAIFLELHKELTSRKQGQQEAVWALSFPQVIDVDKGKSYLCPLFSLDVTSILQGDYQEQGWHLDSLTLTEAGGNLAIFLGLDDEQREQLITKDGLRPFLENKTTFGIEFETYEQWMHQVRIPRRSPEQIQRRPYLFQFTGAIYSINLKKDLKEIKSGSKNWSKGDPAYEYLFGVPQDRKHEVIYMGAFPTHPPTNSQLKALKHAQTEPLTAVQGPPGSGKTTLILHLIAQQVVKRALAIIEEEENTNNCQVLR
;
A
#
# COMPACT_ATOMS: atom_id res chain seq x y z
N MET A 1 17.56 10.52 -18.67
CA MET A 1 16.97 10.25 -17.33
C MET A 1 17.38 8.83 -16.97
N ASN A 2 18.03 8.61 -15.82
CA ASN A 2 18.79 7.38 -15.55
C ASN A 2 17.84 6.21 -15.24
N GLU A 3 17.93 5.09 -15.98
CA GLU A 3 17.04 3.91 -15.87
C GLU A 3 16.92 3.40 -14.42
N ALA A 4 18.05 3.41 -13.69
CA ALA A 4 18.10 3.03 -12.27
C ALA A 4 17.19 3.88 -11.37
N ARG A 5 17.04 5.19 -11.65
CA ARG A 5 16.18 6.09 -10.87
C ARG A 5 14.69 5.80 -11.08
N ASN A 6 14.29 5.37 -12.28
CA ASN A 6 12.90 5.05 -12.57
C ASN A 6 12.47 3.75 -11.86
N ILE A 7 13.34 2.73 -11.89
CA ILE A 7 13.09 1.46 -11.20
C ILE A 7 13.01 1.68 -9.69
N GLU A 8 13.93 2.46 -9.13
CA GLU A 8 13.91 2.80 -7.72
C GLU A 8 12.61 3.50 -7.32
N ALA A 9 12.13 4.46 -8.13
CA ALA A 9 10.86 5.14 -7.89
C ALA A 9 9.65 4.19 -7.92
N ILE A 10 9.60 3.25 -8.89
CA ILE A 10 8.51 2.26 -8.99
C ILE A 10 8.52 1.33 -7.78
N LEU A 11 9.69 0.78 -7.43
CA LEU A 11 9.81 -0.15 -6.32
C LEU A 11 9.49 0.53 -4.98
N ASN A 12 9.93 1.77 -4.77
CA ASN A 12 9.58 2.53 -3.57
C ASN A 12 8.06 2.76 -3.50
N ALA A 13 7.41 3.15 -4.61
CA ALA A 13 5.96 3.30 -4.64
C ALA A 13 5.22 1.99 -4.31
N TRP A 14 5.76 0.83 -4.71
CA TRP A 14 5.19 -0.47 -4.34
C TRP A 14 5.39 -0.80 -2.86
N PHE A 15 6.57 -0.50 -2.30
CA PHE A 15 6.79 -0.65 -0.85
C PHE A 15 5.82 0.23 -0.07
N ASP A 16 5.67 1.50 -0.45
CA ASP A 16 4.74 2.43 0.18
C ASP A 16 3.30 1.90 0.14
N TYR A 17 2.87 1.35 -1.00
CA TYR A 17 1.53 0.77 -1.15
C TYR A 17 1.34 -0.49 -0.27
N ILE A 18 2.32 -1.38 -0.24
CA ILE A 18 2.23 -2.60 0.58
C ILE A 18 2.21 -2.22 2.05
N ASP A 19 3.03 -1.26 2.48
CA ASP A 19 3.01 -0.76 3.85
C ASP A 19 1.63 -0.19 4.19
N LEU A 20 1.04 0.62 3.32
CA LEU A 20 -0.30 1.14 3.50
C LEU A 20 -1.35 0.01 3.68
N ASP A 21 -1.38 -0.98 2.78
CA ASP A 21 -2.33 -2.10 2.85
C ASP A 21 -2.15 -2.92 4.14
N ASP A 22 -0.89 -3.18 4.50
CA ASP A 22 -0.51 -3.91 5.67
C ASP A 22 -0.96 -3.18 6.97
N TYR A 23 -0.65 -1.90 7.11
CA TYR A 23 -1.10 -1.07 8.25
C TYR A 23 -2.62 -0.96 8.30
N SER A 24 -3.28 -0.90 7.13
CA SER A 24 -4.74 -0.84 7.03
C SER A 24 -5.46 -2.07 7.59
N SER A 25 -4.79 -3.22 7.54
CA SER A 25 -5.29 -4.51 8.03
C SER A 25 -4.69 -4.91 9.38
N ALA A 26 -3.86 -4.06 9.99
CA ALA A 26 -3.17 -4.37 11.22
C ALA A 26 -4.19 -4.57 12.37
N ARG A 27 -4.25 -5.80 12.90
CA ARG A 27 -4.88 -6.13 14.18
C ARG A 27 -3.81 -6.73 15.06
N VAL A 28 -3.55 -6.10 16.20
CA VAL A 28 -2.43 -6.50 17.07
C VAL A 28 -2.97 -7.13 18.34
N GLU A 29 -2.55 -8.35 18.67
CA GLU A 29 -3.01 -9.04 19.87
C GLU A 29 -2.59 -8.26 21.13
N ALA A 30 -3.57 -7.74 21.89
CA ALA A 30 -3.33 -6.83 23.00
C ALA A 30 -2.46 -7.47 24.11
N ALA A 31 -2.55 -8.79 24.28
CA ALA A 31 -1.78 -9.52 25.27
C ALA A 31 -0.27 -9.64 24.94
N ASN A 32 0.14 -9.37 23.69
CA ASN A 32 1.51 -9.56 23.27
C ASN A 32 2.40 -8.36 23.59
N GLN A 33 2.89 -8.30 24.84
CA GLN A 33 3.75 -7.22 25.35
C GLN A 33 5.12 -7.09 24.67
N LYS A 34 5.52 -8.08 23.86
CA LYS A 34 6.76 -8.01 23.06
C LYS A 34 6.59 -7.09 21.87
N ILE A 35 5.43 -7.15 21.22
CA ILE A 35 5.12 -6.37 20.02
C ILE A 35 4.17 -5.20 20.31
N VAL A 36 3.69 -5.04 21.54
CA VAL A 36 2.81 -3.92 21.93
C VAL A 36 3.25 -3.34 23.27
N LYS A 37 3.39 -2.01 23.33
CA LYS A 37 3.58 -1.24 24.56
C LYS A 37 2.35 -0.35 24.79
N GLN A 38 1.42 -0.84 25.61
CA GLN A 38 0.19 -0.13 25.97
C GLN A 38 0.35 0.84 27.16
N ARG A 39 1.48 0.74 27.88
CA ARG A 39 1.82 1.54 29.06
C ARG A 39 3.15 2.25 28.81
N GLY A 40 3.37 3.35 29.52
CA GLY A 40 4.56 4.19 29.37
C GLY A 40 4.61 5.00 28.08
N VAL A 41 3.45 5.22 27.47
CA VAL A 41 3.27 6.11 26.33
C VAL A 41 2.11 7.03 26.68
N THR A 42 2.31 8.34 26.60
CA THR A 42 1.29 9.35 26.90
C THR A 42 1.31 10.44 25.84
N LEU A 43 0.17 11.12 25.68
CA LEU A 43 0.07 12.35 24.91
C LEU A 43 -0.01 13.51 25.88
N ARG A 44 0.73 14.58 25.61
CA ARG A 44 0.66 15.84 26.33
C ARG A 44 0.62 16.95 25.30
N GLU A 45 -0.51 17.65 25.23
CA GLU A 45 -0.78 18.62 24.17
C GLU A 45 -0.56 17.98 22.79
N ASP A 46 0.48 18.40 22.07
CA ASP A 46 0.85 17.90 20.74
C ASP A 46 2.07 16.97 20.72
N GLN A 47 2.57 16.62 21.91
CA GLN A 47 3.75 15.79 22.09
C GLN A 47 3.36 14.37 22.46
N VAL A 48 4.07 13.39 21.89
CA VAL A 48 4.12 12.02 22.41
C VAL A 48 5.28 11.89 23.39
N LEU A 49 4.98 11.42 24.59
CA LEU A 49 5.94 11.11 25.64
C LEU A 49 6.08 9.59 25.72
N ILE A 50 7.31 9.11 25.67
CA ILE A 50 7.65 7.70 25.87
C ILE A 50 8.49 7.64 27.15
N GLU A 51 8.10 6.80 28.10
CA GLU A 51 8.89 6.59 29.32
C GLU A 51 10.29 6.10 28.95
N GLU A 52 11.31 6.63 29.63
CA GLU A 52 12.72 6.32 29.36
C GLU A 52 12.99 4.81 29.35
N ALA A 53 12.39 4.05 30.28
CA ALA A 53 12.54 2.60 30.33
C ALA A 53 12.05 1.90 29.06
N ILE A 54 10.91 2.32 28.52
CA ILE A 54 10.35 1.79 27.27
C ILE A 54 11.21 2.23 26.09
N PHE A 55 11.62 3.50 26.05
CA PHE A 55 12.47 4.02 24.99
C PHE A 55 13.79 3.24 24.90
N LEU A 56 14.49 3.07 26.03
CA LEU A 56 15.77 2.35 26.08
C LEU A 56 15.62 0.86 25.71
N GLU A 57 14.51 0.22 26.11
CA GLU A 57 14.19 -1.15 25.70
C GLU A 57 14.11 -1.25 24.16
N LEU A 58 13.31 -0.38 23.54
CA LEU A 58 13.06 -0.40 22.09
C LEU A 58 14.29 0.05 21.29
N HIS A 59 15.01 1.06 21.77
CA HIS A 59 16.26 1.54 21.17
C HIS A 59 17.30 0.42 21.12
N LYS A 60 17.47 -0.33 22.23
CA LYS A 60 18.36 -1.49 22.27
C LYS A 60 17.93 -2.60 21.31
N GLU A 61 16.63 -2.85 21.18
CA GLU A 61 16.11 -3.83 20.22
C GLU A 61 16.43 -3.42 18.77
N LEU A 62 16.25 -2.15 18.41
CA LEU A 62 16.50 -1.65 17.06
C LEU A 62 17.99 -1.63 16.70
N THR A 63 18.85 -1.20 17.64
CA THR A 63 20.31 -1.14 17.44
C THR A 63 21.00 -2.51 17.42
N SER A 64 20.43 -3.52 18.08
CA SER A 64 21.00 -4.88 18.13
C SER A 64 20.66 -5.77 16.93
N ARG A 65 19.82 -5.30 16.01
CA ARG A 65 19.45 -6.04 14.79
C ARG A 65 20.61 -6.08 13.79
N LYS A 66 20.91 -7.29 13.32
CA LYS A 66 21.94 -7.51 12.28
C LYS A 66 21.35 -7.26 10.88
N GLN A 67 22.20 -6.81 9.95
CA GLN A 67 21.90 -6.75 8.51
C GLN A 67 21.30 -8.10 8.04
N GLY A 68 20.03 -8.08 7.63
CA GLY A 68 19.30 -9.26 7.14
C GLY A 68 18.11 -9.72 8.01
N GLN A 69 17.94 -9.20 9.22
CA GLN A 69 16.69 -9.37 9.97
C GLN A 69 15.61 -8.42 9.42
N GLN A 70 14.36 -8.89 9.39
CA GLN A 70 13.21 -8.08 8.96
C GLN A 70 13.20 -6.73 9.70
N GLU A 71 13.12 -5.65 8.93
CA GLU A 71 12.92 -4.30 9.44
C GLU A 71 11.53 -4.22 10.05
N ALA A 72 11.39 -4.63 11.32
CA ALA A 72 10.17 -4.38 12.05
C ALA A 72 10.13 -2.87 12.35
N VAL A 73 9.11 -2.21 11.84
CA VAL A 73 8.82 -0.79 12.04
C VAL A 73 8.06 -0.66 13.35
N TRP A 74 8.34 0.38 14.13
CA TRP A 74 7.54 0.69 15.31
C TRP A 74 6.59 1.84 14.98
N ALA A 75 5.31 1.63 15.26
CA ALA A 75 4.27 2.57 15.00
C ALA A 75 3.54 2.99 16.27
N LEU A 76 3.05 4.23 16.28
CA LEU A 76 2.22 4.83 17.31
C LEU A 76 0.79 4.96 16.79
N SER A 77 -0.19 4.66 17.64
CA SER A 77 -1.61 4.90 17.34
C SER A 77 -2.38 5.33 18.58
N PHE A 78 -3.48 6.05 18.37
CA PHE A 78 -4.42 6.45 19.42
C PHE A 78 -5.79 6.83 18.84
N PRO A 79 -6.88 6.65 19.60
CA PRO A 79 -6.97 5.91 20.87
C PRO A 79 -6.81 4.39 20.66
N GLN A 80 -6.70 3.63 21.75
CA GLN A 80 -6.76 2.17 21.71
C GLN A 80 -8.20 1.73 21.42
N VAL A 81 -8.43 1.12 20.25
CA VAL A 81 -9.71 0.52 19.87
C VAL A 81 -9.59 -0.99 20.00
N ILE A 82 -10.43 -1.59 20.84
CA ILE A 82 -10.36 -2.99 21.19
C ILE A 82 -11.48 -3.76 20.49
N ASP A 83 -11.09 -4.80 19.79
CA ASP A 83 -11.98 -5.78 19.19
C ASP A 83 -11.73 -7.16 19.80
N VAL A 84 -12.80 -7.93 20.04
CA VAL A 84 -12.70 -9.25 20.67
C VAL A 84 -13.15 -10.30 19.66
N ASP A 85 -12.24 -11.21 19.33
CA ASP A 85 -12.51 -12.30 18.40
C ASP A 85 -11.99 -13.62 19.00
N LYS A 86 -12.85 -14.64 19.05
CA LYS A 86 -12.57 -15.97 19.63
C LYS A 86 -11.91 -15.93 21.02
N GLY A 87 -12.36 -15.01 21.87
CA GLY A 87 -11.83 -14.84 23.24
C GLY A 87 -10.47 -14.15 23.35
N LYS A 88 -9.91 -13.68 22.22
CA LYS A 88 -8.70 -12.86 22.19
C LYS A 88 -9.05 -11.40 21.94
N SER A 89 -8.35 -10.50 22.62
CA SER A 89 -8.48 -9.06 22.44
C SER A 89 -7.41 -8.55 21.48
N TYR A 90 -7.84 -7.78 20.50
CA TYR A 90 -6.99 -7.15 19.49
C TYR A 90 -7.13 -5.64 19.57
N LEU A 91 -6.01 -4.95 19.43
CA LEU A 91 -5.94 -3.52 19.18
C LEU A 91 -6.03 -3.29 17.68
N CYS A 92 -6.97 -2.43 17.28
CA CYS A 92 -7.23 -2.06 15.91
C CYS A 92 -6.83 -0.60 15.72
N PRO A 93 -5.60 -0.28 15.28
CA PRO A 93 -5.19 1.09 14.98
C PRO A 93 -6.14 1.71 13.96
N LEU A 94 -6.50 2.98 14.18
CA LEU A 94 -7.26 3.80 13.22
C LEU A 94 -6.35 4.51 12.22
N PHE A 95 -5.13 4.79 12.66
CA PHE A 95 -4.01 5.30 11.90
C PHE A 95 -2.73 4.85 12.61
N SER A 96 -1.60 5.00 11.93
CA SER A 96 -0.28 4.62 12.42
C SER A 96 0.68 5.76 12.13
N LEU A 97 1.47 6.15 13.11
CA LEU A 97 2.55 7.12 12.95
C LEU A 97 3.87 6.37 13.08
N ASP A 98 4.74 6.40 12.07
CA ASP A 98 6.04 5.75 12.15
C ASP A 98 6.93 6.49 13.15
N VAL A 99 7.32 5.81 14.23
CA VAL A 99 8.20 6.35 15.28
C VAL A 99 9.60 5.72 15.25
N THR A 100 9.90 4.92 14.23
CA THR A 100 11.16 4.17 14.15
C THR A 100 12.37 5.10 14.15
N SER A 101 12.30 6.22 13.42
CA SER A 101 13.35 7.24 13.38
C SER A 101 13.59 7.89 14.75
N ILE A 102 12.53 8.15 15.52
CA ILE A 102 12.61 8.65 16.90
C ILE A 102 13.33 7.64 17.79
N LEU A 103 12.93 6.36 17.73
CA LEU A 103 13.48 5.32 18.58
C LEU A 103 14.95 4.99 18.24
N GLN A 104 15.42 5.33 17.04
CA GLN A 104 16.82 5.22 16.64
C GLN A 104 17.67 6.43 17.08
N GLY A 105 17.04 7.56 17.39
CA GLY A 105 17.71 8.78 17.84
C GLY A 105 17.96 8.80 19.35
N ASP A 106 18.20 10.01 19.86
CA ASP A 106 18.41 10.27 21.29
C ASP A 106 17.09 10.44 22.03
N TYR A 107 17.09 10.04 23.31
CA TYR A 107 15.95 10.21 24.20
C TYR A 107 15.62 11.69 24.45
N GLN A 108 14.34 12.04 24.44
CA GLN A 108 13.86 13.39 24.74
C GLN A 108 12.82 13.34 25.86
N GLU A 109 13.14 13.93 27.02
CA GLU A 109 12.25 13.97 28.19
C GLU A 109 10.98 14.80 27.92
N GLN A 110 11.07 15.80 27.03
CA GLN A 110 9.93 16.65 26.66
C GLN A 110 9.00 15.99 25.63
N GLY A 111 9.37 14.83 25.10
CA GLY A 111 8.61 14.12 24.05
C GLY A 111 8.90 14.63 22.64
N TRP A 112 8.13 14.12 21.68
CA TRP A 112 8.28 14.41 20.26
C TRP A 112 6.97 14.92 19.65
N HIS A 113 7.09 15.91 18.76
CA HIS A 113 5.92 16.54 18.15
C HIS A 113 5.26 15.60 17.13
N LEU A 114 3.95 15.38 17.26
CA LEU A 114 3.23 14.42 16.42
C LEU A 114 3.24 14.77 14.92
N ASP A 115 3.16 16.06 14.56
CA ASP A 115 3.27 16.52 13.16
C ASP A 115 4.61 16.22 12.48
N SER A 116 5.66 15.90 13.25
CA SER A 116 6.94 15.49 12.67
C SER A 116 6.93 14.05 12.14
N LEU A 117 5.88 13.29 12.48
CA LEU A 117 5.77 11.87 12.16
C LEU A 117 5.07 11.63 10.83
N THR A 118 5.55 10.61 10.12
CA THR A 118 4.90 10.14 8.90
C THR A 118 3.60 9.43 9.26
N LEU A 119 2.48 9.96 8.79
CA LEU A 119 1.17 9.33 8.90
C LEU A 119 1.00 8.23 7.88
N THR A 120 0.61 7.05 8.36
CA THR A 120 0.10 5.94 7.56
C THR A 120 -1.30 5.59 8.05
N GLU A 121 -2.29 5.73 7.20
CA GLU A 121 -3.68 5.47 7.56
C GLU A 121 -3.96 3.97 7.74
N ALA A 122 -4.74 3.59 8.76
CA ALA A 122 -5.20 2.21 8.92
C ALA A 122 -6.56 2.00 8.22
N GLY A 123 -6.61 2.28 6.91
CA GLY A 123 -7.86 2.46 6.17
C GLY A 123 -8.89 1.33 6.24
N GLY A 124 -8.49 0.07 6.43
CA GLY A 124 -9.41 -1.05 6.62
C GLY A 124 -10.15 -0.97 7.96
N ASN A 125 -9.39 -0.84 9.06
CA ASN A 125 -9.95 -0.61 10.38
C ASN A 125 -10.82 0.66 10.42
N LEU A 126 -10.28 1.78 9.92
CA LEU A 126 -10.97 3.06 9.92
C LEU A 126 -12.30 3.00 9.16
N ALA A 127 -12.32 2.44 7.95
CA ALA A 127 -13.53 2.27 7.16
C ALA A 127 -14.57 1.39 7.87
N ILE A 128 -14.14 0.29 8.50
CA ILE A 128 -15.04 -0.59 9.27
C ILE A 128 -15.70 0.17 10.43
N PHE A 129 -14.91 0.92 11.20
CA PHE A 129 -15.40 1.59 12.40
C PHE A 129 -16.25 2.83 12.09
N LEU A 130 -15.88 3.60 11.07
CA LEU A 130 -16.64 4.75 10.62
C LEU A 130 -17.83 4.36 9.72
N GLY A 131 -17.85 3.13 9.19
CA GLY A 131 -18.88 2.64 8.29
C GLY A 131 -18.84 3.29 6.92
N LEU A 132 -17.62 3.58 6.42
CA LEU A 132 -17.39 4.21 5.13
C LEU A 132 -17.64 3.22 3.99
N ASP A 133 -18.14 3.71 2.86
CA ASP A 133 -18.19 2.95 1.61
C ASP A 133 -16.87 3.02 0.83
N ASP A 134 -16.77 2.27 -0.27
CA ASP A 134 -15.55 2.18 -1.07
C ASP A 134 -15.15 3.54 -1.70
N GLU A 135 -16.12 4.36 -2.09
CA GLU A 135 -15.86 5.68 -2.68
C GLU A 135 -15.34 6.67 -1.63
N GLN A 136 -15.93 6.65 -0.43
CA GLN A 136 -15.47 7.44 0.71
C GLN A 136 -14.08 7.01 1.19
N ARG A 137 -13.76 5.71 1.11
CA ARG A 137 -12.46 5.18 1.46
C ARG A 137 -11.35 5.70 0.54
N GLU A 138 -11.61 5.86 -0.74
CA GLU A 138 -10.64 6.42 -1.70
C GLU A 138 -10.39 7.93 -1.50
N GLN A 139 -11.29 8.63 -0.81
CA GLN A 139 -11.21 10.08 -0.53
C GLN A 139 -10.54 10.40 0.80
N LEU A 140 -10.03 9.40 1.52
CA LEU A 140 -9.25 9.60 2.74
C LEU A 140 -7.86 10.11 2.33
N ILE A 141 -7.72 11.43 2.23
CA ILE A 141 -6.50 12.08 1.76
C ILE A 141 -5.39 11.88 2.79
N THR A 142 -4.32 11.18 2.40
CA THR A 142 -3.21 10.73 3.26
C THR A 142 -1.95 11.60 3.19
N LYS A 143 -1.94 12.70 2.42
CA LYS A 143 -0.73 13.50 2.15
C LYS A 143 -0.61 14.81 2.94
N ASP A 144 -1.69 15.25 3.57
CA ASP A 144 -1.74 16.57 4.22
C ASP A 144 -1.29 16.54 5.70
N GLY A 145 -0.92 15.36 6.21
CA GLY A 145 -0.44 15.18 7.59
C GLY A 145 -1.53 14.78 8.59
N LEU A 146 -1.13 14.59 9.86
CA LEU A 146 -2.02 14.06 10.90
C LEU A 146 -3.17 15.00 11.23
N ARG A 147 -2.93 16.30 11.46
CA ARG A 147 -3.99 17.22 11.86
C ARG A 147 -5.10 17.35 10.81
N PRO A 148 -4.81 17.61 9.52
CA PRO A 148 -5.85 17.65 8.49
C PRO A 148 -6.61 16.32 8.37
N PHE A 149 -5.93 15.19 8.53
CA PHE A 149 -6.57 13.88 8.56
C PHE A 149 -7.56 13.73 9.73
N LEU A 150 -7.24 14.23 10.92
CA LEU A 150 -8.11 14.15 12.10
C LEU A 150 -9.27 15.17 12.07
N GLU A 151 -9.05 16.35 11.48
CA GLU A 151 -10.08 17.40 11.36
C GLU A 151 -11.03 17.17 10.18
N ASN A 152 -10.67 16.32 9.22
CA ASN A 152 -11.46 16.07 8.03
C ASN A 152 -12.88 15.61 8.37
N LYS A 153 -13.88 16.23 7.75
CA LYS A 153 -15.31 15.92 7.94
C LYS A 153 -15.67 14.49 7.53
N THR A 154 -14.93 13.86 6.63
CA THR A 154 -15.17 12.47 6.21
C THR A 154 -14.60 11.44 7.18
N THR A 155 -13.62 11.82 8.02
CA THR A 155 -13.00 10.93 9.02
C THR A 155 -13.66 11.10 10.39
N PHE A 156 -13.36 12.21 11.07
CA PHE A 156 -13.83 12.47 12.43
C PHE A 156 -14.57 13.80 12.55
N GLY A 157 -14.20 14.81 11.74
CA GLY A 157 -14.89 16.10 11.69
C GLY A 157 -14.83 16.88 13.00
N ILE A 158 -13.75 16.73 13.76
CA ILE A 158 -13.55 17.38 15.06
C ILE A 158 -12.46 18.41 14.90
N GLU A 159 -12.78 19.67 15.19
CA GLU A 159 -11.78 20.74 15.37
C GLU A 159 -11.23 20.66 16.80
N PHE A 160 -9.91 20.77 16.95
CA PHE A 160 -9.23 20.65 18.24
C PHE A 160 -7.99 21.55 18.29
N GLU A 161 -7.65 22.02 19.49
CA GLU A 161 -6.43 22.79 19.70
C GLU A 161 -5.23 21.86 19.79
N THR A 162 -5.34 20.77 20.55
CA THR A 162 -4.25 19.81 20.77
C THR A 162 -4.64 18.35 20.48
N TYR A 163 -3.67 17.51 20.12
CA TYR A 163 -3.91 16.08 19.90
C TYR A 163 -4.42 15.34 21.15
N GLU A 164 -3.97 15.76 22.34
CA GLU A 164 -4.52 15.29 23.61
C GLU A 164 -6.03 15.60 23.71
N GLN A 165 -6.44 16.83 23.38
CA GLN A 165 -7.85 17.22 23.37
C GLN A 165 -8.64 16.39 22.36
N TRP A 166 -8.12 16.20 21.14
CA TRP A 166 -8.75 15.34 20.14
C TRP A 166 -8.96 13.91 20.66
N MET A 167 -7.93 13.32 21.29
CA MET A 167 -8.00 11.98 21.84
C MET A 167 -9.10 11.87 22.90
N HIS A 168 -9.41 12.92 23.66
CA HIS A 168 -10.51 12.92 24.62
C HIS A 168 -11.89 13.13 23.97
N GLN A 169 -11.97 13.82 22.84
CA GLN A 169 -13.24 14.16 22.18
C GLN A 169 -13.69 13.12 21.15
N VAL A 170 -12.77 12.40 20.50
CA VAL A 170 -13.09 11.51 19.37
C VAL A 170 -14.19 10.52 19.72
N ARG A 171 -15.21 10.36 18.87
CA ARG A 171 -16.23 9.34 19.06
C ARG A 171 -16.14 8.37 17.91
N ILE A 172 -15.98 7.09 18.22
CA ILE A 172 -15.93 6.03 17.22
C ILE A 172 -17.34 5.43 17.15
N PRO A 173 -18.05 5.58 16.02
CA PRO A 173 -19.37 5.01 15.85
C PRO A 173 -19.35 3.49 16.08
N ARG A 174 -20.49 2.93 16.48
CA ARG A 174 -20.71 1.47 16.58
C ARG A 174 -19.77 0.72 17.55
N ARG A 175 -19.10 1.43 18.46
CA ARG A 175 -18.27 0.84 19.52
C ARG A 175 -18.72 1.32 20.89
N SER A 176 -18.70 0.41 21.87
CA SER A 176 -19.04 0.77 23.25
C SER A 176 -17.87 1.54 23.89
N PRO A 177 -18.15 2.42 24.89
CA PRO A 177 -17.10 3.13 25.61
C PRO A 177 -16.05 2.20 26.23
N GLU A 178 -16.43 0.97 26.57
CA GLU A 178 -15.56 -0.09 27.12
C GLU A 178 -14.55 -0.63 26.11
N GLN A 179 -14.84 -0.50 24.80
CA GLN A 179 -13.97 -0.92 23.72
C GLN A 179 -12.98 0.18 23.30
N ILE A 180 -13.05 1.37 23.90
CA ILE A 180 -12.22 2.51 23.53
C ILE A 180 -11.46 3.01 24.76
N GLN A 181 -10.15 2.83 24.77
CA GLN A 181 -9.29 3.41 25.81
C GLN A 181 -8.58 4.65 25.27
N ARG A 182 -8.77 5.81 25.92
CA ARG A 182 -8.20 7.11 25.53
C ARG A 182 -6.72 7.21 25.90
N ARG A 183 -5.93 6.32 25.32
CA ARG A 183 -4.50 6.22 25.55
C ARG A 183 -3.80 5.91 24.24
N PRO A 184 -2.60 6.44 24.03
CA PRO A 184 -1.74 5.97 22.97
C PRO A 184 -1.16 4.60 23.28
N TYR A 185 -0.61 3.97 22.26
CA TYR A 185 0.15 2.74 22.38
C TYR A 185 1.15 2.65 21.23
N LEU A 186 2.25 1.98 21.51
CA LEU A 186 3.21 1.58 20.49
C LEU A 186 2.97 0.13 20.11
N PHE A 187 3.18 -0.18 18.84
CA PHE A 187 3.20 -1.55 18.38
C PHE A 187 4.26 -1.74 17.30
N GLN A 188 4.82 -2.93 17.29
CA GLN A 188 5.75 -3.39 16.29
C GLN A 188 4.98 -3.95 15.10
N PHE A 189 5.39 -3.55 13.92
CA PHE A 189 4.78 -3.93 12.67
C PHE A 189 5.82 -4.58 11.74
N THR A 190 5.55 -5.82 11.34
CA THR A 190 6.43 -6.61 10.47
C THR A 190 5.84 -6.84 9.07
N GLY A 191 4.72 -6.18 8.75
CA GLY A 191 3.91 -6.45 7.55
C GLY A 191 2.85 -7.53 7.75
N ALA A 192 1.84 -7.56 6.87
CA ALA A 192 0.79 -8.58 6.91
C ALA A 192 1.31 -9.93 6.41
N ILE A 193 0.74 -11.03 6.90
CA ILE A 193 1.18 -12.39 6.54
C ILE A 193 1.22 -12.60 5.01
N TYR A 194 0.28 -12.02 4.29
CA TYR A 194 0.16 -12.18 2.83
C TYR A 194 1.20 -11.40 2.03
N SER A 195 1.74 -10.31 2.57
CA SER A 195 2.69 -9.45 1.87
C SER A 195 4.16 -9.73 2.24
N ILE A 196 4.42 -10.55 3.28
CA ILE A 196 5.79 -10.88 3.72
C ILE A 196 6.67 -11.40 2.58
N ASN A 197 6.16 -12.36 1.79
CA ASN A 197 6.91 -12.93 0.68
C ASN A 197 7.12 -11.90 -0.44
N LEU A 198 6.09 -11.09 -0.72
CA LEU A 198 6.17 -10.03 -1.72
C LEU A 198 7.21 -8.97 -1.35
N LYS A 199 7.24 -8.49 -0.10
CA LYS A 199 8.26 -7.54 0.37
C LYS A 199 9.67 -8.10 0.23
N LYS A 200 9.86 -9.39 0.55
CA LYS A 200 11.15 -10.05 0.39
C LYS A 200 11.56 -10.07 -1.08
N ASP A 201 10.66 -10.51 -1.97
CA ASP A 201 10.91 -10.56 -3.41
C ASP A 201 11.27 -9.16 -3.94
N LEU A 202 10.52 -8.11 -3.58
CA LEU A 202 10.82 -6.74 -4.00
C LEU A 202 12.18 -6.23 -3.49
N LYS A 203 12.61 -6.63 -2.28
CA LYS A 203 13.95 -6.30 -1.74
C LYS A 203 15.06 -6.99 -2.53
N GLU A 204 14.85 -8.25 -2.94
CA GLU A 204 15.78 -8.97 -3.81
C GLU A 204 15.88 -8.29 -5.19
N ILE A 205 14.75 -7.83 -5.73
CA ILE A 205 14.71 -7.05 -6.98
C ILE A 205 15.48 -5.74 -6.82
N LYS A 206 15.23 -4.97 -5.76
CA LYS A 206 15.90 -3.67 -5.48
C LYS A 206 17.42 -3.83 -5.28
N SER A 207 17.85 -4.92 -4.65
CA SER A 207 19.28 -5.21 -4.42
C SER A 207 19.99 -5.75 -5.66
N GLY A 208 19.27 -6.03 -6.75
CA GLY A 208 19.85 -6.58 -7.98
C GLY A 208 20.36 -8.01 -7.83
N SER A 209 19.95 -8.74 -6.79
CA SER A 209 20.42 -10.09 -6.49
C SER A 209 19.76 -11.17 -7.36
N LYS A 210 18.64 -10.83 -8.01
CA LYS A 210 17.93 -11.73 -8.93
C LYS A 210 18.54 -11.61 -10.33
N ASN A 211 18.92 -12.75 -10.93
CA ASN A 211 19.32 -12.79 -12.33
C ASN A 211 18.06 -12.76 -13.21
N TRP A 212 17.84 -11.64 -13.88
CA TRP A 212 16.73 -11.48 -14.82
C TRP A 212 17.16 -11.97 -16.20
N SER A 213 16.35 -12.83 -16.82
CA SER A 213 16.49 -13.15 -18.23
C SER A 213 16.12 -11.93 -19.07
N LYS A 214 17.06 -11.41 -19.86
CA LYS A 214 16.76 -10.38 -20.88
C LYS A 214 15.71 -10.94 -21.84
N GLY A 215 14.60 -10.20 -22.01
CA GLY A 215 13.44 -10.61 -22.80
C GLY A 215 12.27 -11.18 -22.00
N ASP A 216 12.37 -11.23 -20.66
CA ASP A 216 11.19 -11.44 -19.81
C ASP A 216 10.34 -10.16 -19.79
N PRO A 217 9.01 -10.22 -20.02
CA PRO A 217 8.17 -9.03 -19.99
C PRO A 217 8.20 -8.24 -18.67
N ALA A 218 8.49 -8.89 -17.54
CA ALA A 218 8.69 -8.19 -16.27
C ALA A 218 9.97 -7.35 -16.28
N TYR A 219 11.02 -7.81 -16.96
CA TYR A 219 12.22 -7.03 -17.22
C TYR A 219 11.88 -5.85 -18.16
N GLU A 220 11.15 -6.08 -19.24
CA GLU A 220 10.77 -4.99 -20.15
C GLU A 220 9.91 -3.92 -19.46
N TYR A 221 9.01 -4.34 -18.56
CA TYR A 221 8.18 -3.44 -17.76
C TYR A 221 9.00 -2.57 -16.80
N LEU A 222 9.93 -3.17 -16.03
CA LEU A 222 10.71 -2.45 -15.04
C LEU A 222 11.80 -1.57 -15.68
N PHE A 223 12.44 -2.06 -16.73
CA PHE A 223 13.60 -1.42 -17.34
C PHE A 223 13.26 -0.59 -18.60
N GLY A 224 12.05 -0.73 -19.16
CA GLY A 224 11.55 0.09 -20.27
C GLY A 224 12.20 -0.21 -21.63
N VAL A 225 12.91 -1.33 -21.76
CA VAL A 225 13.56 -1.75 -23.00
C VAL A 225 12.80 -2.94 -23.61
N PRO A 226 11.77 -2.71 -24.42
CA PRO A 226 11.09 -3.79 -25.13
C PRO A 226 12.03 -4.41 -26.15
N GLN A 227 12.04 -5.73 -26.27
CA GLN A 227 12.77 -6.42 -27.33
C GLN A 227 12.15 -6.11 -28.70
N ASP A 228 12.99 -6.00 -29.72
CA ASP A 228 12.52 -5.97 -31.09
C ASP A 228 11.93 -7.34 -31.47
N ARG A 229 10.82 -7.32 -32.19
CA ARG A 229 10.13 -8.55 -32.58
C ARG A 229 11.01 -9.40 -33.48
N LYS A 230 11.02 -10.71 -33.23
CA LYS A 230 11.67 -11.69 -34.11
C LYS A 230 10.88 -11.98 -35.40
N HIS A 231 9.58 -11.68 -35.43
CA HIS A 231 8.71 -11.97 -36.59
C HIS A 231 7.68 -10.86 -36.84
N GLU A 232 7.28 -10.72 -38.10
CA GLU A 232 6.21 -9.81 -38.49
C GLU A 232 4.85 -10.35 -38.02
N VAL A 233 4.21 -9.59 -37.14
CA VAL A 233 2.89 -9.93 -36.58
C VAL A 233 1.80 -9.34 -37.47
N ILE A 234 0.96 -10.22 -38.01
CA ILE A 234 -0.18 -9.84 -38.86
C ILE A 234 -1.27 -9.24 -37.98
N TYR A 235 -1.74 -8.06 -38.36
CA TYR A 235 -2.87 -7.42 -37.72
C TYR A 235 -4.17 -8.09 -38.18
N MET A 236 -4.78 -8.90 -37.31
CA MET A 236 -5.88 -9.79 -37.70
C MET A 236 -7.25 -9.12 -37.75
N GLY A 237 -7.46 -8.00 -37.05
CA GLY A 237 -8.77 -7.34 -37.05
C GLY A 237 -8.78 -6.01 -36.31
N ALA A 238 -9.70 -5.13 -36.72
CA ALA A 238 -9.93 -3.84 -36.10
C ALA A 238 -11.35 -3.73 -35.56
N PHE A 239 -11.50 -3.01 -34.44
CA PHE A 239 -12.82 -2.54 -34.01
C PHE A 239 -13.27 -1.42 -34.97
N PRO A 240 -14.57 -1.29 -35.32
CA PRO A 240 -15.05 -0.31 -36.30
C PRO A 240 -15.01 1.13 -35.76
N THR A 241 -13.80 1.64 -35.54
CA THR A 241 -13.46 2.99 -35.05
C THR A 241 -12.30 3.54 -35.86
N HIS A 242 -11.67 4.61 -35.39
CA HIS A 242 -10.46 5.16 -36.03
C HIS A 242 -9.33 4.12 -36.08
N PRO A 243 -8.59 4.03 -37.21
CA PRO A 243 -7.44 3.15 -37.31
C PRO A 243 -6.42 3.40 -36.19
N PRO A 244 -5.75 2.35 -35.68
CA PRO A 244 -4.72 2.54 -34.66
C PRO A 244 -3.57 3.37 -35.22
N THR A 245 -3.11 4.34 -34.44
CA THR A 245 -1.88 5.09 -34.69
C THR A 245 -0.66 4.17 -34.67
N ASN A 246 0.49 4.62 -35.18
CA ASN A 246 1.72 3.81 -35.20
C ASN A 246 2.14 3.31 -33.80
N SER A 247 1.97 4.11 -32.75
CA SER A 247 2.27 3.70 -31.37
C SER A 247 1.29 2.65 -30.85
N GLN A 248 -0.01 2.83 -31.14
CA GLN A 248 -1.04 1.84 -30.82
C GLN A 248 -0.83 0.53 -31.58
N LEU A 249 -0.49 0.59 -32.86
CA LEU A 249 -0.18 -0.59 -33.68
C LEU A 249 1.07 -1.32 -33.14
N LYS A 250 2.08 -0.57 -32.68
CA LYS A 250 3.24 -1.15 -32.00
C LYS A 250 2.82 -1.89 -30.73
N ALA A 251 1.94 -1.31 -29.91
CA ALA A 251 1.42 -1.98 -28.72
C ALA A 251 0.59 -3.23 -29.06
N LEU A 252 -0.33 -3.14 -30.03
CA LEU A 252 -1.21 -4.25 -30.42
C LEU A 252 -0.42 -5.47 -30.90
N LYS A 253 0.54 -5.22 -31.79
CA LYS A 253 1.39 -6.30 -32.29
C LYS A 253 2.31 -6.88 -31.19
N HIS A 254 2.61 -6.13 -30.12
CA HIS A 254 3.45 -6.60 -29.00
C HIS A 254 2.63 -7.55 -28.12
N ALA A 255 1.37 -7.17 -27.84
CA ALA A 255 0.42 -7.98 -27.08
C ALA A 255 0.04 -9.31 -27.75
N GLN A 256 0.34 -9.49 -29.04
CA GLN A 256 0.12 -10.78 -29.71
C GLN A 256 1.24 -11.79 -29.47
N THR A 257 2.47 -11.34 -29.19
CA THR A 257 3.65 -12.22 -29.06
C THR A 257 4.13 -12.36 -27.63
N GLU A 258 3.93 -11.32 -26.82
CA GLU A 258 4.42 -11.28 -25.45
C GLU A 258 3.31 -11.60 -24.43
N PRO A 259 3.62 -12.37 -23.37
CA PRO A 259 2.64 -12.69 -22.33
C PRO A 259 2.21 -11.48 -21.49
N LEU A 260 2.94 -10.36 -21.56
CA LEU A 260 2.57 -9.10 -20.93
C LEU A 260 2.94 -7.93 -21.83
N THR A 261 2.06 -6.93 -21.91
CA THR A 261 2.31 -5.68 -22.62
C THR A 261 1.81 -4.52 -21.77
N ALA A 262 2.73 -3.67 -21.32
CA ALA A 262 2.39 -2.45 -20.61
C ALA A 262 2.37 -1.26 -21.57
N VAL A 263 1.29 -0.49 -21.55
CA VAL A 263 1.11 0.68 -22.41
C VAL A 263 0.78 1.89 -21.57
N GLN A 264 1.68 2.88 -21.56
CA GLN A 264 1.44 4.17 -20.94
C GLN A 264 1.09 5.20 -22.01
N GLY A 265 0.04 5.97 -21.77
CA GLY A 265 -0.39 7.03 -22.68
C GLY A 265 -0.97 8.21 -21.91
N PRO A 266 -0.68 9.47 -22.32
CA PRO A 266 -1.29 10.66 -21.73
C PRO A 266 -2.84 10.64 -21.76
N PRO A 267 -3.52 11.53 -21.02
CA PRO A 267 -4.95 11.74 -21.20
C PRO A 267 -5.28 12.03 -22.67
N GLY A 268 -6.34 11.41 -23.20
CA GLY A 268 -6.74 11.56 -24.61
C GLY A 268 -5.96 10.72 -25.63
N SER A 269 -4.96 9.93 -25.23
CA SER A 269 -4.14 9.12 -26.17
C SER A 269 -4.85 7.89 -26.78
N GLY A 270 -6.17 7.76 -26.60
CA GLY A 270 -6.95 6.65 -27.15
C GLY A 270 -6.65 5.28 -26.51
N LYS A 271 -6.34 5.21 -25.20
CA LYS A 271 -6.13 3.93 -24.48
C LYS A 271 -7.35 3.01 -24.58
N THR A 272 -8.55 3.56 -24.45
CA THR A 272 -9.81 2.82 -24.64
C THR A 272 -9.92 2.27 -26.06
N THR A 273 -9.60 3.09 -27.07
CA THR A 273 -9.56 2.66 -28.47
C THR A 273 -8.55 1.53 -28.69
N LEU A 274 -7.38 1.59 -28.06
CA LEU A 274 -6.38 0.52 -28.11
C LEU A 274 -6.93 -0.80 -27.53
N ILE A 275 -7.59 -0.75 -26.38
CA ILE A 275 -8.22 -1.92 -25.74
C ILE A 275 -9.29 -2.53 -26.65
N LEU A 276 -10.13 -1.72 -27.29
CA LEU A 276 -11.15 -2.21 -28.23
C LEU A 276 -10.54 -2.95 -29.42
N HIS A 277 -9.43 -2.44 -29.98
CA HIS A 277 -8.70 -3.12 -31.04
C HIS A 277 -8.05 -4.43 -30.56
N LEU A 278 -7.64 -4.52 -29.29
CA LEU A 278 -7.10 -5.75 -28.70
C LEU A 278 -8.21 -6.81 -28.56
N ILE A 279 -9.40 -6.41 -28.10
CA ILE A 279 -10.59 -7.28 -28.04
C ILE A 279 -10.96 -7.77 -29.45
N ALA A 280 -11.00 -6.88 -30.45
CA ALA A 280 -11.32 -7.25 -31.83
C ALA A 280 -10.37 -8.33 -32.38
N GLN A 281 -9.07 -8.22 -32.09
CA GLN A 281 -8.09 -9.23 -32.47
C GLN A 281 -8.32 -10.58 -31.78
N GLN A 282 -8.71 -10.59 -30.50
CA GLN A 282 -9.05 -11.83 -29.81
C GLN A 282 -10.31 -12.49 -30.39
N VAL A 283 -11.30 -11.69 -30.78
CA VAL A 283 -12.52 -12.19 -31.45
C VAL A 283 -12.16 -12.84 -32.79
N VAL A 284 -11.33 -12.19 -33.62
CA VAL A 284 -10.89 -12.77 -34.90
C VAL A 284 -10.05 -14.03 -34.68
N LYS A 285 -9.10 -14.02 -33.73
CA LYS A 285 -8.29 -15.18 -33.40
C LYS A 285 -9.16 -16.38 -33.00
N ARG A 286 -10.20 -16.15 -32.20
CA ARG A 286 -11.18 -17.18 -31.84
C ARG A 286 -11.97 -17.66 -33.05
N ALA A 287 -12.43 -16.75 -33.92
CA ALA A 287 -13.16 -17.12 -35.12
C ALA A 287 -12.32 -18.02 -36.04
N LEU A 288 -11.03 -17.71 -36.21
CA LEU A 288 -10.09 -18.55 -36.96
C LEU A 288 -9.89 -19.92 -36.30
N ALA A 289 -9.67 -19.97 -34.98
CA ALA A 289 -9.54 -21.24 -34.26
C ALA A 289 -10.79 -22.13 -34.38
N ILE A 290 -11.99 -21.55 -34.34
CA ILE A 290 -13.25 -22.30 -34.55
C ILE A 290 -13.31 -22.88 -35.98
N ILE A 291 -12.84 -22.12 -36.97
CA ILE A 291 -12.84 -22.55 -38.38
C ILE A 291 -11.79 -23.65 -38.63
N GLU A 292 -10.62 -23.55 -38.00
CA GLU A 292 -9.47 -24.41 -38.28
C GLU A 292 -9.41 -25.66 -37.40
N GLU A 293 -9.84 -25.57 -36.13
CA GLU A 293 -9.56 -26.59 -35.10
C GLU A 293 -10.81 -27.15 -34.40
N GLU A 294 -12.02 -26.66 -34.75
CA GLU A 294 -13.33 -27.02 -34.11
C GLU A 294 -13.39 -26.81 -32.57
N GLU A 295 -12.36 -26.21 -31.95
CA GLU A 295 -12.35 -25.91 -30.51
C GLU A 295 -13.09 -24.60 -30.18
N ASN A 296 -14.05 -24.68 -29.26
CA ASN A 296 -14.81 -23.53 -28.77
C ASN A 296 -14.58 -23.27 -27.27
N THR A 297 -13.37 -22.87 -26.90
CA THR A 297 -13.04 -22.47 -25.52
C THR A 297 -13.48 -21.02 -25.25
N ASN A 298 -14.14 -20.79 -24.11
CA ASN A 298 -14.63 -19.47 -23.72
C ASN A 298 -13.53 -18.65 -23.03
N ASN A 299 -13.00 -17.62 -23.70
CA ASN A 299 -11.99 -16.72 -23.14
C ASN A 299 -12.67 -15.46 -22.60
N CYS A 300 -13.23 -15.54 -21.38
CA CYS A 300 -13.81 -14.38 -20.71
C CYS A 300 -12.68 -13.53 -20.10
N GLN A 301 -12.54 -12.28 -20.54
CA GLN A 301 -11.68 -11.28 -19.91
C GLN A 301 -12.57 -10.16 -19.35
N VAL A 302 -12.59 -10.04 -18.03
CA VAL A 302 -13.29 -8.95 -17.32
C VAL A 302 -12.28 -7.82 -17.11
N LEU A 303 -12.55 -6.66 -17.67
CA LEU A 303 -11.79 -5.43 -17.41
C LEU A 303 -12.60 -4.61 -16.40
N ARG A 304 -12.05 -4.42 -15.20
CA ARG A 304 -12.51 -3.40 -14.24
C ARG A 304 -11.57 -2.21 -14.33
#